data_AF-A0A2C6KUP5-F1
#
_entry.id   AF-A0A2C6KUP5-F1
#
_cell.length_a   1.000
_cell.length_b   1.000
_cell.length_c   1.000
_cell.angle_alpha   90.00
_cell.angle_beta   90.00
_cell.angle_gamma   90.00
#
_symmetry.space_group_name_H-M   'P 1'
#
loop_
_entity.id
_entity.type
_entity.pdbx_description
1 polymer ?
#
loop_
_entity_poly.entity_id
_entity_poly.type
_entity_poly.pdbx_seq_one_letter_code
_entity_poly.pdbx_strand_id
1 'polypeptide(L)'
;MKQVKECIEGPKGTQYLDISKKNRSWNPIALRINGAKFHGSLDVEAALKAICTSTKDLTNSKYRAPECEQLMIDVHKEEAPWLKDSPDWPSFFLVVLFLGIIFACGAFLYYRSAKQSLMNSVRHEVAAEVQQQMQQYYEMNEERFARGGGNTTAGGGLSLGERRPLVVP
;
A
#
# COMPACT_ATOMS: atom_id res chain seq x y z
N MET A 1 11.02 -65.82 -33.15
CA MET A 1 11.70 -64.76 -33.94
C MET A 1 11.17 -64.66 -35.38
N LYS A 2 11.12 -65.75 -36.18
CA LYS A 2 10.66 -65.69 -37.60
C LYS A 2 9.27 -65.05 -37.79
N GLN A 3 8.28 -65.44 -36.97
CA GLN A 3 6.92 -64.88 -37.03
C GLN A 3 6.84 -63.40 -36.65
N VAL A 4 7.70 -62.93 -35.74
CA VAL A 4 7.77 -61.50 -35.38
C VAL A 4 8.41 -60.70 -36.51
N LYS A 5 9.48 -61.23 -37.11
CA LYS A 5 10.13 -60.61 -38.27
C LYS A 5 9.17 -60.50 -39.46
N GLU A 6 8.42 -61.56 -39.74
CA GLU A 6 7.38 -61.57 -40.78
C GLU A 6 6.22 -60.61 -40.46
N CYS A 7 5.88 -60.42 -39.18
CA CYS A 7 4.90 -59.42 -38.77
C CYS A 7 5.42 -57.99 -38.98
N ILE A 8 6.69 -57.71 -38.65
CA ILE A 8 7.32 -56.38 -38.79
C ILE A 8 7.52 -56.02 -40.27
N GLU A 9 8.05 -56.95 -41.06
CA GLU A 9 8.40 -56.73 -42.47
C GLU A 9 7.20 -56.97 -43.41
N GLY A 10 6.16 -57.65 -42.93
CA GLY A 10 4.99 -58.02 -43.71
C GLY A 10 3.88 -56.96 -43.73
N PRO A 11 2.84 -57.20 -44.55
CA PRO A 11 1.75 -56.24 -44.80
C PRO A 11 0.96 -55.88 -43.53
N LYS A 12 0.86 -56.82 -42.58
CA LYS A 12 0.20 -56.61 -41.29
C LYS A 12 0.93 -55.56 -40.44
N GLY A 13 2.27 -55.60 -40.39
CA GLY A 13 3.08 -54.62 -39.65
C GLY A 13 2.91 -53.22 -40.21
N THR A 14 2.96 -53.07 -41.54
CA THR A 14 2.67 -51.80 -42.20
C THR A 14 1.26 -51.29 -41.93
N GLN A 15 0.25 -52.17 -41.91
CA GLN A 15 -1.12 -51.79 -41.58
C GLN A 15 -1.24 -51.27 -40.13
N TYR A 16 -0.63 -51.95 -39.16
CA TYR A 16 -0.59 -51.49 -37.77
C TYR A 16 0.18 -50.18 -37.62
N LEU A 17 1.26 -50.00 -38.37
CA LEU A 17 2.02 -48.76 -38.38
C LEU A 17 1.20 -47.61 -38.96
N ASP A 18 0.43 -47.83 -40.02
CA ASP A 18 -0.39 -46.78 -40.63
C ASP A 18 -1.60 -46.39 -39.77
N ILE A 19 -2.22 -47.37 -39.08
CA ILE A 19 -3.24 -47.09 -38.06
C ILE A 19 -2.62 -46.27 -36.91
N SER A 20 -1.43 -46.67 -36.48
CA SER A 20 -0.69 -46.01 -35.42
C SER A 20 -0.32 -44.57 -35.78
N LYS A 21 0.21 -44.31 -36.99
CA LYS A 21 0.52 -42.96 -37.50
C LYS A 21 -0.69 -42.02 -37.53
N LYS A 22 -1.88 -42.55 -37.86
CA LYS A 22 -3.12 -41.77 -37.90
C LYS A 22 -3.60 -41.37 -36.50
N ASN A 23 -3.15 -42.08 -35.47
CA ASN A 23 -3.43 -41.71 -34.10
C ASN A 23 -2.50 -40.56 -33.69
N ARG A 24 -3.05 -39.36 -33.43
CA ARG A 24 -2.32 -38.16 -32.96
C ARG A 24 -1.48 -38.41 -31.68
N SER A 25 -1.69 -39.56 -31.04
CA SER A 25 -0.97 -40.11 -29.90
C SER A 25 0.43 -40.65 -30.23
N TRP A 26 0.74 -40.92 -31.50
CA TRP A 26 1.98 -41.55 -31.97
C TRP A 26 3.07 -40.56 -32.39
N ASN A 27 3.03 -39.34 -31.85
CA ASN A 27 4.23 -38.51 -31.88
C ASN A 27 5.25 -39.19 -30.93
N PRO A 28 6.46 -39.53 -31.39
CA PRO A 28 7.48 -40.21 -30.56
C PRO A 28 7.85 -39.46 -29.27
N ILE A 29 7.39 -38.21 -29.11
CA ILE A 29 7.66 -37.33 -27.96
C ILE A 29 6.42 -37.17 -27.05
N ALA A 30 5.32 -37.89 -27.29
CA ALA A 30 4.07 -37.70 -26.54
C ALA A 30 3.96 -38.64 -25.31
N LEU A 31 4.60 -38.29 -24.20
CA LEU A 31 4.29 -38.91 -22.92
C LEU A 31 2.84 -38.61 -22.51
N ARG A 32 2.16 -39.61 -21.95
CA ARG A 32 0.82 -39.45 -21.34
C ARG A 32 0.86 -39.89 -19.89
N ILE A 33 0.32 -39.05 -19.03
CA ILE A 33 0.22 -39.31 -17.59
C ILE A 33 -1.28 -39.32 -17.26
N ASN A 34 -1.78 -40.46 -16.78
CA ASN A 34 -3.21 -40.67 -16.47
C ASN A 34 -4.17 -40.33 -17.64
N GLY A 35 -3.76 -40.62 -18.88
CA GLY A 35 -4.56 -40.36 -20.08
C GLY A 35 -4.48 -38.91 -20.60
N ALA A 36 -3.96 -37.97 -19.80
CA ALA A 36 -3.68 -36.61 -20.24
C ALA A 36 -2.36 -36.54 -21.00
N LYS A 37 -2.29 -35.66 -22.01
CA LYS A 37 -1.06 -35.42 -22.78
C LYS A 37 -0.11 -34.55 -21.94
N PHE A 38 1.13 -34.97 -21.83
CA PHE A 38 2.18 -34.13 -21.25
C PHE A 38 2.61 -33.08 -22.29
N HIS A 39 2.58 -31.80 -21.90
CA HIS A 39 2.90 -30.66 -22.76
C HIS A 39 4.26 -30.01 -22.44
N GLY A 40 5.03 -30.59 -21.52
CA GLY A 40 6.35 -30.09 -21.11
C GLY A 40 7.49 -30.59 -21.99
N SER A 41 8.71 -30.08 -21.71
CA SER A 41 9.93 -30.68 -22.26
C SER A 41 10.01 -32.13 -21.83
N LEU A 42 10.31 -33.04 -22.78
CA LEU A 42 10.47 -34.47 -22.49
C LEU A 42 11.83 -34.78 -21.84
N ASP A 43 12.22 -33.91 -20.91
CA ASP A 43 13.37 -34.11 -20.06
C ASP A 43 13.02 -35.13 -18.95
N VAL A 44 13.99 -35.95 -18.56
CA VAL A 44 13.80 -37.04 -17.60
C VAL A 44 13.30 -36.47 -16.27
N GLU A 45 13.87 -35.36 -15.84
CA GLU A 45 13.52 -34.72 -14.58
C GLU A 45 12.09 -34.12 -14.63
N ALA A 46 11.74 -33.42 -15.72
CA ALA A 46 10.42 -32.84 -15.89
C ALA A 46 9.32 -33.90 -16.00
N ALA A 47 9.59 -35.00 -16.71
CA ALA A 47 8.68 -36.13 -16.83
C ALA A 47 8.49 -36.85 -15.49
N LEU A 48 9.56 -37.11 -14.74
CA LEU A 48 9.49 -37.72 -13.42
C LEU A 48 8.72 -36.83 -12.42
N LYS A 49 8.98 -35.52 -12.42
CA LYS A 49 8.22 -34.56 -11.60
C LYS A 49 6.73 -34.61 -11.92
N ALA A 50 6.37 -34.60 -13.20
CA ALA A 50 4.97 -34.67 -13.62
C ALA A 50 4.28 -36.00 -13.27
N ILE A 51 5.03 -37.12 -13.30
CA ILE A 51 4.53 -38.41 -12.82
C ILE A 51 4.34 -38.37 -11.31
N CYS A 52 5.32 -37.88 -10.56
CA CYS A 52 5.25 -37.78 -9.10
C CYS A 52 4.10 -36.90 -8.63
N THR A 53 3.88 -35.72 -9.23
CA THR A 53 2.74 -34.85 -8.89
C THR A 53 1.39 -35.53 -9.11
N SER A 54 1.29 -36.38 -10.14
CA SER A 54 0.07 -37.14 -10.44
C SER A 54 -0.24 -38.26 -9.44
N THR A 55 0.74 -38.65 -8.60
CA THR A 55 0.62 -39.72 -7.59
C THR A 55 0.45 -39.20 -6.17
N LYS A 56 0.29 -37.89 -5.99
CA LYS A 56 0.09 -37.29 -4.68
C LYS A 56 -1.30 -37.63 -4.13
N ASP A 57 -1.35 -38.19 -2.94
CA ASP A 57 -2.60 -38.42 -2.23
C ASP A 57 -3.13 -37.08 -1.67
N LEU A 58 -4.38 -36.76 -2.00
CA LEU A 58 -5.06 -35.54 -1.56
C LEU A 58 -5.30 -35.51 -0.04
N THR A 59 -5.35 -36.68 0.61
CA THR A 59 -5.73 -36.78 2.03
C THR A 59 -4.53 -36.71 2.99
N ASN A 60 -3.41 -37.35 2.62
CA ASN A 60 -2.21 -37.44 3.47
C ASN A 60 -1.08 -36.53 2.97
N SER A 61 -1.25 -35.85 1.83
CA SER A 61 -0.21 -35.06 1.14
C SER A 61 1.07 -35.83 0.79
N LYS A 62 1.06 -37.17 0.98
CA LYS A 62 2.18 -38.07 0.69
C LYS A 62 2.13 -38.55 -0.75
N TYR A 63 3.30 -38.73 -1.33
CA TYR A 63 3.46 -39.39 -2.62
C TYR A 63 3.38 -40.90 -2.45
N ARG A 64 2.87 -41.60 -3.47
CA ARG A 64 2.79 -43.07 -3.46
C ARG A 64 4.17 -43.74 -3.39
N ALA A 65 5.19 -43.11 -3.97
CA ALA A 65 6.57 -43.58 -3.95
C ALA A 65 7.44 -42.66 -3.09
N PRO A 66 8.33 -43.21 -2.23
CA PRO A 66 9.20 -42.40 -1.38
C PRO A 66 10.27 -41.63 -2.17
N GLU A 67 10.66 -42.11 -3.35
CA GLU A 67 11.64 -41.40 -4.19
C GLU A 67 11.07 -40.11 -4.80
N CYS A 68 9.74 -40.04 -4.98
CA CYS A 68 9.08 -38.81 -5.39
C CYS A 68 9.13 -37.72 -4.30
N GLU A 69 9.23 -38.11 -3.03
CA GLU A 69 9.34 -37.16 -1.93
C GLU A 69 10.68 -36.43 -1.99
N GLN A 70 11.78 -37.17 -2.20
CA GLN A 70 13.12 -36.59 -2.35
C GLN A 70 13.20 -35.66 -3.57
N LEU A 71 12.67 -36.09 -4.72
CA LEU A 71 12.67 -35.30 -5.94
C LEU A 71 11.84 -34.00 -5.83
N MET A 72 10.73 -34.03 -5.09
CA MET A 72 9.85 -32.86 -4.93
C MET A 72 10.32 -31.89 -3.84
N ILE A 73 11.09 -32.36 -2.85
CA ILE A 73 11.69 -31.51 -1.80
C ILE A 73 12.68 -30.51 -2.41
N ASP A 74 13.48 -30.93 -3.39
CA ASP A 74 14.43 -30.02 -4.03
C ASP A 74 13.73 -28.91 -4.84
N VAL A 75 12.55 -29.18 -5.41
CA VAL A 75 11.75 -28.19 -6.13
C VAL A 75 11.09 -27.17 -5.20
N HIS A 76 10.67 -27.57 -4.00
CA HIS A 76 10.11 -26.62 -3.03
C HIS A 76 11.19 -25.74 -2.39
N LYS A 77 12.46 -26.14 -2.45
CA LYS A 77 13.59 -25.26 -2.11
C LYS A 77 13.91 -24.26 -3.24
N GLU A 78 13.59 -24.63 -4.48
CA GLU A 78 13.62 -23.77 -5.66
C GLU A 78 12.32 -22.97 -5.84
N GLU A 79 11.54 -22.74 -4.77
CA GLU A 79 10.52 -21.70 -4.77
C GLU A 79 11.19 -20.38 -5.16
N ALA A 80 10.85 -19.93 -6.36
CA ALA A 80 11.62 -18.96 -7.09
C ALA A 80 11.91 -17.70 -6.26
N PRO A 81 13.17 -17.19 -6.27
CA PRO A 81 13.55 -16.02 -5.48
C PRO A 81 12.71 -14.77 -5.79
N TRP A 82 12.05 -14.71 -6.96
CA TRP A 82 11.13 -13.64 -7.33
C TRP A 82 9.75 -13.72 -6.67
N LEU A 83 9.34 -14.88 -6.14
CA LEU A 83 8.03 -15.04 -5.49
C LEU A 83 8.09 -14.68 -3.99
N LYS A 84 9.31 -14.67 -3.45
CA LYS A 84 9.66 -14.15 -2.12
C LYS A 84 9.51 -12.62 -2.02
N ASP A 85 9.39 -11.95 -3.16
CA ASP A 85 9.08 -10.52 -3.26
C ASP A 85 7.57 -10.23 -3.31
N SER A 86 6.70 -11.18 -2.92
CA SER A 86 5.32 -10.81 -2.59
C SER A 86 5.39 -9.90 -1.37
N PRO A 87 5.10 -8.59 -1.48
CA PRO A 87 5.26 -7.68 -0.37
C PRO A 87 4.37 -8.17 0.77
N ASP A 88 4.97 -8.38 1.94
CA ASP A 88 4.23 -8.71 3.14
C ASP A 88 3.09 -7.69 3.29
N TRP A 89 1.85 -8.13 3.05
CA TRP A 89 0.64 -7.34 3.25
C TRP A 89 0.65 -6.50 4.54
N PRO A 90 1.09 -7.04 5.70
CA PRO A 90 1.20 -6.22 6.92
C PRO A 90 2.20 -5.06 6.78
N SER A 91 3.34 -5.26 6.12
CA SER A 91 4.34 -4.21 5.90
C SER A 91 3.80 -3.10 4.99
N PHE A 92 3.03 -3.45 3.96
CA PHE A 92 2.36 -2.48 3.09
C PHE A 92 1.37 -1.58 3.86
N PHE A 93 0.52 -2.18 4.70
CA PHE A 93 -0.43 -1.43 5.52
C PHE A 93 0.26 -0.52 6.55
N LEU A 94 1.36 -0.97 7.15
CA LEU A 94 2.14 -0.16 8.09
C LEU A 94 2.72 1.09 7.40
N VAL A 95 3.29 0.96 6.21
CA VAL A 95 3.85 2.10 5.47
C VAL A 95 2.76 3.11 5.12
N VAL A 96 1.61 2.66 4.63
CA VAL A 96 0.47 3.54 4.30
C VAL A 96 -0.08 4.24 5.55
N LEU A 97 -0.17 3.53 6.68
CA LEU A 97 -0.58 4.10 7.96
C LEU A 97 0.38 5.20 8.42
N PHE A 98 1.69 4.96 8.35
CA PHE A 98 2.71 5.95 8.72
C PHE A 98 2.64 7.20 7.85
N LEU A 99 2.49 7.04 6.53
CA LEU A 99 2.32 8.17 5.61
C LEU A 99 1.03 8.95 5.91
N GLY A 100 -0.07 8.24 6.23
CA GLY A 100 -1.32 8.86 6.64
C GLY A 100 -1.19 9.69 7.93
N ILE A 101 -0.47 9.18 8.94
CA ILE A 101 -0.21 9.89 10.19
C ILE A 101 0.62 11.14 9.94
N ILE A 102 1.69 11.05 9.15
CA ILE A 102 2.55 12.20 8.82
C ILE A 102 1.73 13.29 8.12
N PHE A 103 0.89 12.91 7.16
CA PHE A 103 0.02 13.85 6.45
C PHE A 103 -1.01 14.50 7.39
N ALA A 104 -1.65 13.72 8.25
CA ALA A 104 -2.60 14.23 9.24
C ALA A 104 -1.95 15.20 10.24
N CYS A 105 -0.76 14.86 10.74
CA CYS A 105 0.03 15.75 11.61
C CYS A 105 0.41 17.05 10.88
N GLY A 106 0.87 16.96 9.64
CA GLY A 106 1.20 18.13 8.82
C GLY A 106 -0.02 19.04 8.60
N ALA A 107 -1.16 18.47 8.23
CA ALA A 107 -2.41 19.21 8.04
C ALA A 107 -2.90 19.87 9.34
N PHE A 108 -2.78 19.19 10.48
CA PHE A 108 -3.17 19.74 11.78
C PHE A 108 -2.29 20.93 12.20
N LEU A 109 -0.97 20.80 12.05
CA LEU A 109 -0.03 21.90 12.33
C LEU A 109 -0.22 23.07 11.37
N TYR A 110 -0.49 22.79 10.10
CA TYR A 110 -0.84 23.81 9.11
C TYR A 110 -2.12 24.55 9.50
N TYR A 111 -3.17 23.83 9.88
CA TYR A 111 -4.43 24.44 10.32
C TYR A 111 -4.25 25.29 11.59
N ARG A 112 -3.42 24.84 12.53
CA ARG A 112 -3.11 25.58 13.75
C ARG A 112 -2.34 26.87 13.46
N SER A 113 -1.33 26.82 12.60
CA SER A 113 -0.54 27.99 12.22
C SER A 113 -1.34 28.99 11.39
N ALA A 114 -2.16 28.51 10.45
CA ALA A 114 -3.07 29.36 9.68
C ALA A 114 -4.11 30.07 10.58
N LYS A 115 -4.62 29.41 11.60
CA LYS A 115 -5.50 30.07 12.59
C LYS A 115 -4.80 31.18 13.36
N GLN A 116 -3.53 30.98 13.72
CA GLN A 116 -2.75 31.99 14.44
C GLN A 116 -2.47 33.22 13.57
N SER A 117 -2.15 33.04 12.29
CA SER A 117 -1.92 34.17 11.37
C SER A 117 -3.21 34.97 11.13
N LEU A 118 -4.35 34.30 11.01
CA LEU A 118 -5.66 34.97 10.88
C LEU A 118 -6.03 35.75 12.14
N MET A 119 -5.86 35.17 13.33
CA MET A 119 -6.12 35.87 14.60
C MET A 119 -5.23 37.10 14.78
N ASN A 120 -3.96 37.03 14.37
CA ASN A 120 -3.06 38.19 14.43
C ASN A 120 -3.47 39.28 13.44
N SER A 121 -3.90 38.91 12.24
CA SER A 121 -4.36 39.87 11.22
C SER A 121 -5.63 40.60 11.68
N VAL A 122 -6.61 39.86 12.20
CA VAL A 122 -7.86 40.44 12.76
C VAL A 122 -7.56 41.36 13.95
N ARG A 123 -6.63 40.99 14.83
CA ARG A 123 -6.23 41.86 15.95
C ARG A 123 -5.61 43.17 15.48
N HIS A 124 -4.82 43.15 14.41
CA HIS A 124 -4.24 44.36 13.85
C HIS A 124 -5.31 45.26 13.20
N GLU A 125 -6.27 44.69 12.49
CA GLU A 125 -7.39 45.44 11.90
C GLU A 125 -8.26 46.09 12.98
N VAL A 126 -8.68 45.32 13.99
CA VAL A 126 -9.52 45.85 15.08
C VAL A 126 -8.77 46.89 15.91
N ALA A 127 -7.47 46.71 16.18
CA ALA A 127 -6.68 47.71 16.89
C ALA A 127 -6.58 49.03 16.11
N ALA A 128 -6.47 48.97 14.78
CA ALA A 128 -6.46 50.15 13.93
C ALA A 128 -7.83 50.87 13.92
N GLU A 129 -8.94 50.12 13.84
CA GLU A 129 -10.29 50.69 13.90
C GLU A 129 -10.59 51.34 15.27
N VAL A 130 -10.19 50.69 16.37
CA VAL A 130 -10.39 51.23 17.72
C VAL A 130 -9.56 52.50 17.93
N GLN A 131 -8.31 52.55 17.44
CA GLN A 131 -7.48 53.75 17.50
C GLN A 131 -8.13 54.93 16.75
N GLN A 132 -8.71 54.68 15.57
CA GLN A 132 -9.41 55.70 14.80
C GLN A 132 -10.64 56.25 15.56
N GLN A 133 -11.48 55.38 16.14
CA GLN A 133 -12.63 55.85 16.91
C GLN A 133 -12.21 56.59 18.17
N MET A 134 -11.15 56.12 18.84
CA MET A 134 -10.66 56.73 20.07
C MET A 134 -10.10 58.14 19.83
N GLN A 135 -9.40 58.38 18.71
CA GLN A 135 -8.99 59.73 18.31
C GLN A 135 -10.19 60.66 18.09
N GLN A 136 -11.24 60.20 17.38
CA GLN A 136 -12.45 61.00 17.18
C GLN A 136 -13.17 61.33 18.50
N TYR A 137 -13.19 60.39 19.44
CA TYR A 137 -13.73 60.66 20.78
C TYR A 137 -12.91 61.69 21.54
N TYR A 138 -11.58 61.64 21.49
CA TYR A 138 -10.73 62.64 22.14
C TYR A 138 -10.92 64.04 21.55
N GLU A 139 -10.96 64.17 20.23
CA GLU A 139 -11.22 65.44 19.53
C GLU A 139 -12.59 66.02 19.91
N MET A 140 -13.65 65.20 19.89
CA MET A 140 -14.99 65.65 20.31
C MET A 140 -15.08 66.03 21.78
N ASN A 141 -14.33 65.35 22.67
CA ASN A 141 -14.36 65.65 24.09
C ASN A 141 -13.59 66.95 24.38
N GLU A 142 -12.46 67.18 23.71
CA GLU A 142 -11.71 68.43 23.80
C GLU A 142 -12.55 69.63 23.33
N GLU A 143 -13.32 69.48 22.25
CA GLU A 143 -14.28 70.51 21.82
C GLU A 143 -15.41 70.76 22.84
N ARG A 144 -15.89 69.71 23.52
CA ARG A 144 -16.89 69.87 24.60
C ARG A 144 -16.31 70.58 25.82
N PHE A 145 -15.08 70.29 26.21
CA PHE A 145 -14.42 71.01 27.30
C PHE A 145 -14.09 72.44 26.91
N ALA A 146 -13.71 72.71 25.66
CA ALA A 146 -13.50 74.07 25.15
C ALA A 146 -14.80 74.89 25.08
N ARG A 147 -15.93 74.28 24.76
CA ARG A 147 -17.26 74.94 24.79
C ARG A 147 -17.89 75.00 26.19
N GLY A 148 -17.55 74.07 27.08
CA GLY A 148 -18.09 73.97 28.45
C GLY A 148 -17.27 74.70 29.53
N GLY A 149 -16.00 75.00 29.27
CA GLY A 149 -15.07 75.66 30.20
C GLY A 149 -15.25 77.18 30.37
N GLY A 150 -16.37 77.73 29.90
CA GLY A 150 -16.69 79.15 30.01
C GLY A 150 -17.32 79.58 31.35
N ASN A 151 -17.62 78.68 32.28
CA ASN A 151 -18.10 79.09 33.60
C ASN A 151 -17.87 78.01 34.67
N THR A 152 -17.47 78.48 35.86
CA THR A 152 -17.33 77.78 37.16
C THR A 152 -15.98 77.16 37.51
N THR A 153 -15.12 78.02 38.08
CA THR A 153 -14.07 77.68 39.05
C THR A 153 -14.70 77.23 40.39
N ALA A 154 -14.43 76.01 40.84
CA ALA A 154 -14.14 75.68 42.25
C ALA A 154 -13.89 74.17 42.48
N GLY A 155 -12.69 73.83 42.97
CA GLY A 155 -12.53 72.89 44.10
C GLY A 155 -12.27 71.40 43.82
N GLY A 156 -11.14 70.91 44.35
CA GLY A 156 -11.03 69.58 44.95
C GLY A 156 -10.25 68.54 44.16
N GLY A 157 -9.02 68.24 44.61
CA GLY A 157 -8.19 67.16 44.08
C GLY A 157 -8.51 65.78 44.65
N LEU A 158 -7.81 64.75 44.15
CA LEU A 158 -7.34 63.57 44.91
C LEU A 158 -6.51 62.65 44.00
N SER A 159 -5.34 62.26 44.51
CA SER A 159 -4.48 61.19 43.98
C SER A 159 -5.10 59.81 44.17
N LEU A 160 -4.77 58.84 43.30
CA LEU A 160 -4.26 57.50 43.65
C LEU A 160 -4.28 56.60 42.42
N GLY A 161 -3.26 55.75 42.27
CA GLY A 161 -3.42 54.53 41.47
C GLY A 161 -2.19 53.98 40.77
N GLU A 162 -1.09 53.81 41.50
CA GLU A 162 0.04 52.99 41.05
C GLU A 162 -0.40 51.54 40.78
N ARG A 163 -0.18 51.04 39.56
CA ARG A 163 -0.17 49.59 39.25
C ARG A 163 0.99 49.25 38.32
N ARG A 164 1.87 48.39 38.86
CA ARG A 164 2.97 47.70 38.18
C ARG A 164 2.48 46.71 37.12
N PRO A 165 3.33 46.33 36.14
CA PRO A 165 2.97 45.42 35.06
C PRO A 165 2.88 43.96 35.51
N LEU A 166 1.92 43.23 34.96
CA LEU A 166 1.78 41.78 35.08
C LEU A 166 2.58 41.09 33.98
N VAL A 167 3.56 40.29 34.42
CA VAL A 167 4.26 39.26 33.64
C VAL A 167 3.38 38.01 33.59
N VAL A 168 3.15 37.42 32.41
CA VAL A 168 2.67 36.03 32.25
C VAL A 168 3.11 35.48 30.86
N PRO A 169 3.08 34.15 30.61
CA PRO A 169 4.19 33.34 30.08
C PRO A 169 4.08 32.96 28.59
#